data_AF-G5JED8-F1
#
_entry.id   AF-G5JED8-F1
#
_cell.length_a   1.000
_cell.length_b   1.000
_cell.length_c   1.000
_cell.angle_alpha   90.00
_cell.angle_beta   90.00
_cell.angle_gamma   90.00
#
_symmetry.space_group_name_H-M   'P 1'
#
loop_
_entity.id
_entity.type
_entity.pdbx_description
1 polymer ?
#
loop_
_entity_poly.entity_id
_entity_poly.type
_entity_poly.pdbx_seq_one_letter_code
_entity_poly.pdbx_strand_id
1 'polypeptide(L)'
;MKSNFYQVGGTLGSQHPTYVEREADESLYQGLKDGEFCYVLNPRQMGKSSLADRTMQRLKNEDYACAFIDLTNDIGIAATADEWYYSLADSINRKFKIHNALSNWWD
;
A
#
# COMPACT_ATOMS: atom_id res chain seq x y z
N MET A 1 -18.78 -14.30 -18.55
CA MET A 1 -17.47 -14.29 -17.87
C MET A 1 -17.62 -15.02 -16.55
N LYS A 2 -16.74 -15.99 -16.23
CA LYS A 2 -16.78 -16.63 -14.90
C LYS A 2 -16.48 -15.55 -13.86
N SER A 3 -17.47 -15.19 -13.05
CA SER A 3 -17.21 -14.39 -11.85
C SER A 3 -16.38 -15.29 -10.92
N ASN A 4 -15.14 -14.91 -10.63
CA ASN A 4 -14.36 -15.58 -9.59
C ASN A 4 -15.00 -15.24 -8.23
N PHE A 5 -16.10 -15.90 -7.92
CA PHE A 5 -16.82 -15.72 -6.66
C PHE A 5 -15.92 -16.12 -5.48
N TYR A 6 -15.11 -17.15 -5.66
CA TYR A 6 -14.26 -17.70 -4.62
C TYR A 6 -12.78 -17.50 -4.92
N GLN A 7 -12.06 -16.94 -3.95
CA GLN A 7 -10.60 -16.78 -3.98
C GLN A 7 -10.02 -17.25 -2.65
N VAL A 8 -9.02 -18.12 -2.71
CA VAL A 8 -8.29 -18.60 -1.54
C VAL A 8 -6.99 -17.81 -1.41
N GLY A 9 -6.86 -17.07 -0.31
CA GLY A 9 -5.66 -16.28 -0.02
C GLY A 9 -5.46 -15.09 -0.98
N GLY A 10 -4.33 -14.40 -0.79
CA GLY A 10 -4.01 -13.19 -1.54
C GLY A 10 -4.91 -12.01 -1.22
N THR A 11 -4.77 -10.96 -2.03
CA THR A 11 -5.55 -9.73 -1.96
C THR A 11 -6.84 -9.89 -2.76
N LEU A 12 -7.99 -9.59 -2.16
CA LEU A 12 -9.22 -9.39 -2.89
C LEU A 12 -9.20 -7.97 -3.45
N GLY A 13 -9.30 -7.84 -4.77
CA GLY A 13 -9.32 -6.53 -5.42
C GLY A 13 -10.47 -5.65 -4.92
N SER A 14 -10.32 -4.34 -5.09
CA SER A 14 -11.26 -3.35 -4.54
C SER A 14 -12.73 -3.54 -4.92
N GLN A 15 -13.04 -4.18 -6.05
CA GLN A 15 -14.41 -4.46 -6.49
C GLN A 15 -14.79 -5.95 -6.41
N HIS A 16 -14.04 -6.74 -5.62
CA HIS A 16 -14.31 -8.17 -5.50
C HIS A 16 -15.67 -8.41 -4.82
N PRO A 17 -16.58 -9.20 -5.41
CA PRO A 17 -17.98 -9.30 -4.96
C PRO A 17 -18.15 -10.00 -3.59
N THR A 18 -17.11 -10.67 -3.10
CA THR A 18 -17.13 -11.38 -1.80
C THR A 18 -16.35 -10.67 -0.70
N TYR A 19 -15.88 -9.45 -0.96
CA TYR A 19 -15.33 -8.64 0.11
C TYR A 19 -16.46 -8.19 1.05
N VAL A 20 -16.27 -8.42 2.35
CA VAL A 20 -17.16 -7.91 3.40
C VAL A 20 -16.47 -6.76 4.09
N GLU A 21 -17.11 -5.59 4.08
CA GLU A 21 -16.63 -4.40 4.76
C GLU A 21 -16.64 -4.59 6.28
N ARG A 22 -15.61 -4.07 6.93
CA ARG A 22 -15.40 -4.13 8.38
C ARG A 22 -15.34 -2.71 8.92
N GLU A 23 -15.48 -2.55 10.23
CA GLU A 23 -15.29 -1.25 10.90
C GLU A 23 -13.92 -0.62 10.57
N ALA A 24 -12.88 -1.45 10.50
CA ALA A 24 -11.52 -1.02 10.17
C ALA A 24 -11.38 -0.40 8.76
N ASP A 25 -12.29 -0.70 7.82
CA ASP A 25 -12.30 -0.06 6.49
C ASP A 25 -12.54 1.44 6.59
N GLU A 26 -13.45 1.86 7.47
CA GLU A 26 -13.74 3.27 7.66
C GLU A 26 -12.75 3.94 8.60
N SER A 27 -12.34 3.26 9.68
CA SER A 27 -11.34 3.80 10.60
C SER A 27 -10.00 4.10 9.90
N LEU A 28 -9.53 3.18 9.04
CA LEU A 28 -8.29 3.40 8.29
C LEU A 28 -8.43 4.54 7.29
N TYR A 29 -9.54 4.58 6.55
CA TYR A 29 -9.76 5.61 5.55
C TYR A 29 -9.83 7.02 6.17
N GLN A 30 -10.56 7.20 7.28
CA GLN A 30 -10.65 8.51 7.95
C GLN A 30 -9.32 8.90 8.60
N GLY A 31 -8.66 8.00 9.32
CA GLY A 31 -7.36 8.31 9.93
C GLY A 31 -6.31 8.74 8.90
N LEU A 32 -6.29 8.10 7.72
CA LEU A 32 -5.41 8.53 6.63
C LEU A 32 -5.78 9.90 6.06
N LYS A 33 -7.08 10.25 5.97
CA LYS A 33 -7.51 11.59 5.55
C LYS A 33 -7.19 12.68 6.58
N ASP A 34 -7.16 12.32 7.85
CA ASP A 34 -6.77 13.19 8.94
C ASP A 34 -5.23 13.32 9.07
N GLY A 35 -4.47 12.62 8.21
CA GLY A 35 -3.01 12.68 8.19
C GLY A 35 -2.35 11.83 9.28
N GLU A 36 -3.08 10.89 9.86
CA GLU A 36 -2.56 10.01 10.90
C GLU A 36 -1.67 8.90 10.34
N PHE A 37 -0.72 8.46 11.17
CA PHE A 37 0.08 7.27 10.89
C PHE A 37 -0.62 6.02 11.43
N CYS A 38 -1.35 5.33 10.55
CA CYS A 38 -2.22 4.20 10.93
C CYS A 38 -1.49 2.85 10.89
N TYR A 39 -1.74 2.00 11.90
CA TYR A 39 -1.27 0.62 11.94
C TYR A 39 -2.39 -0.36 11.62
N VAL A 40 -2.14 -1.31 10.72
CA VAL A 40 -3.09 -2.39 10.39
C VAL A 40 -2.52 -3.74 10.86
N LEU A 41 -2.85 -4.15 12.07
CA LEU A 41 -2.31 -5.35 12.72
C LEU A 41 -3.34 -6.47 12.74
N ASN A 42 -3.01 -7.62 12.12
CA ASN A 42 -3.85 -8.82 12.11
C ASN A 42 -3.01 -10.06 11.70
N PRO A 43 -3.35 -11.31 12.10
CA PRO A 43 -2.66 -12.50 11.62
C PRO A 43 -2.66 -12.63 10.10
N ARG A 44 -1.71 -13.40 9.54
CA ARG A 44 -1.58 -13.62 8.09
C ARG A 44 -2.91 -14.09 7.47
N GLN A 45 -3.12 -13.71 6.20
CA GLN A 45 -4.31 -14.10 5.42
C GLN A 45 -5.68 -13.59 5.93
N MET A 46 -5.73 -12.68 6.91
CA MET A 46 -6.99 -12.05 7.38
C MET A 46 -7.44 -10.82 6.57
N GLY A 47 -7.03 -10.67 5.30
CA GLY A 47 -7.55 -9.60 4.43
C GLY A 47 -6.94 -8.20 4.60
N LYS A 48 -5.81 -8.06 5.32
CA LYS A 48 -5.10 -6.76 5.48
C LYS A 48 -4.75 -6.09 4.15
N SER A 49 -4.19 -6.87 3.21
CA SER A 49 -3.83 -6.35 1.89
C SER A 49 -5.06 -5.96 1.07
N SER A 50 -6.19 -6.65 1.25
CA SER A 50 -7.47 -6.29 0.64
C SER A 50 -8.02 -4.97 1.19
N LEU A 51 -7.93 -4.77 2.51
CA LEU A 51 -8.26 -3.50 3.17
C LEU A 51 -7.39 -2.36 2.64
N ALA A 52 -6.07 -2.58 2.54
CA ALA A 52 -5.14 -1.58 1.99
C ALA A 52 -5.45 -1.23 0.52
N ASP A 53 -5.68 -2.23 -0.34
CA ASP A 53 -6.05 -2.00 -1.75
C ASP A 53 -7.35 -1.20 -1.87
N ARG A 54 -8.41 -1.59 -1.15
CA ARG A 54 -9.68 -0.84 -1.13
C ARG A 54 -9.52 0.60 -0.67
N THR A 55 -8.78 0.81 0.42
CA THR A 55 -8.55 2.16 0.97
C THR A 55 -7.77 3.02 -0.01
N MET A 56 -6.70 2.48 -0.61
CA MET A 56 -5.93 3.18 -1.63
C MET A 56 -6.80 3.54 -2.84
N GLN A 57 -7.71 2.67 -3.28
CA GLN A 57 -8.60 2.97 -4.41
C GLN A 57 -9.61 4.07 -4.05
N ARG A 58 -10.18 4.06 -2.83
CA ARG A 58 -11.03 5.16 -2.34
C ARG A 58 -10.28 6.49 -2.35
N LEU A 59 -9.09 6.54 -1.78
CA LEU A 59 -8.26 7.74 -1.75
C LEU A 59 -7.88 8.23 -3.16
N LYS A 60 -7.50 7.33 -4.07
CA LYS A 60 -7.20 7.69 -5.47
C LYS A 60 -8.40 8.27 -6.21
N ASN A 61 -9.62 7.82 -5.90
CA ASN A 61 -10.84 8.41 -6.48
C ASN A 61 -11.12 9.83 -5.97
N GLU A 62 -10.41 10.27 -4.94
CA GLU A 62 -10.43 11.64 -4.39
C GLU A 62 -9.12 12.38 -4.70
N ASP A 63 -8.42 11.98 -5.76
CA ASP A 63 -7.19 12.61 -6.27
C ASP A 63 -5.97 12.55 -5.32
N TYR A 64 -6.01 11.70 -4.29
CA TYR A 64 -4.81 11.42 -3.50
C TYR A 64 -3.84 10.53 -4.28
N ALA A 65 -2.56 10.90 -4.26
CA ALA A 65 -1.49 10.05 -4.75
C ALA A 65 -1.18 8.96 -3.71
N CYS A 66 -1.22 7.68 -4.09
CA CYS A 66 -0.90 6.57 -3.21
C CYS A 66 0.12 5.61 -3.82
N ALA A 67 1.07 5.16 -3.01
CA ALA A 67 2.02 4.10 -3.33
C ALA A 67 1.93 2.98 -2.29
N PHE A 68 1.96 1.73 -2.75
CA PHE A 68 2.10 0.56 -1.89
C PHE A 68 3.57 0.16 -1.85
N ILE A 69 4.18 0.03 -0.68
CA ILE A 69 5.60 -0.33 -0.53
C ILE A 69 5.70 -1.63 0.26
N ASP A 70 6.22 -2.66 -0.40
CA ASP A 70 6.58 -3.93 0.20
C ASP A 70 8.04 -3.84 0.68
N LEU A 71 8.23 -3.71 1.99
CA LEU A 71 9.57 -3.58 2.58
C LEU A 71 10.48 -4.78 2.29
N THR A 72 9.93 -5.95 1.94
CA THR A 72 10.72 -7.14 1.61
C THR A 72 11.09 -7.16 0.13
N ASN A 73 10.11 -6.96 -0.75
CA ASN A 73 10.32 -7.12 -2.20
C ASN A 73 10.81 -5.83 -2.88
N ASP A 74 10.44 -4.65 -2.37
CA ASP A 74 10.83 -3.37 -2.97
C ASP A 74 12.14 -2.82 -2.41
N ILE A 75 12.49 -3.14 -1.16
CA ILE A 75 13.67 -2.59 -0.46
C ILE A 75 14.73 -3.67 -0.25
N GLY A 76 14.32 -4.89 0.15
CA GLY A 76 15.24 -6.00 0.38
C GLY A 76 16.08 -5.85 1.65
N ILE A 77 17.23 -6.53 1.69
CA ILE A 77 18.19 -6.47 2.79
C ILE A 77 19.34 -5.54 2.34
N ALA A 78 19.61 -4.50 3.13
CA ALA A 78 20.71 -3.58 2.91
C ALA A 78 21.82 -3.78 3.96
N ALA A 79 23.07 -3.45 3.62
CA ALA A 79 24.19 -3.58 4.56
C ALA A 79 24.25 -2.41 5.55
N THR A 80 23.75 -1.24 5.15
CA THR A 80 23.67 -0.04 6.00
C THR A 80 22.28 0.57 6.04
N ALA A 81 22.04 1.44 7.03
CA ALA A 81 20.81 2.23 7.11
C ALA A 81 20.66 3.19 5.92
N ASP A 82 21.76 3.79 5.47
CA ASP A 82 21.76 4.72 4.33
C ASP A 82 21.29 4.04 3.03
N GLU A 83 21.87 2.88 2.71
CA GLU A 83 21.44 2.05 1.57
C GLU A 83 19.98 1.62 1.66
N TRP A 84 19.50 1.33 2.89
CA TRP A 84 18.11 0.96 3.13
C TRP A 84 17.17 2.14 2.84
N TYR A 85 17.50 3.33 3.35
CA TYR A 85 16.72 4.54 3.13
C TYR A 85 16.77 5.01 1.67
N TYR A 86 17.90 4.88 0.99
CA TYR A 86 18.03 5.15 -0.43
C TYR A 86 17.06 4.27 -1.23
N SER A 87 17.01 2.97 -0.91
CA SER A 87 16.13 2.01 -1.58
C SER A 87 14.65 2.31 -1.34
N LEU A 88 14.29 2.75 -0.12
CA LEU A 88 12.94 3.24 0.18
C LEU A 88 12.59 4.48 -0.67
N ALA A 89 13.48 5.48 -0.69
CA ALA A 89 13.27 6.71 -1.43
C ALA A 89 13.19 6.46 -2.94
N ASP A 90 14.01 5.55 -3.49
CA ASP A 90 13.94 5.15 -4.89
C ASP A 90 12.61 4.46 -5.22
N SER A 91 12.12 3.58 -4.34
CA SER A 91 10.80 2.94 -4.49
C SER A 91 9.68 3.98 -4.57
N ILE A 92 9.70 4.98 -3.69
CA ILE A 92 8.77 6.12 -3.71
C ILE A 92 8.89 6.90 -5.02
N ASN A 93 10.13 7.29 -5.39
CA ASN A 93 10.43 8.08 -6.59
C ASN A 93 9.88 7.39 -7.85
N ARG A 94 10.14 6.09 -8.01
CA ARG A 94 9.65 5.28 -9.14
C ARG A 94 8.13 5.14 -9.15
N LYS A 95 7.49 4.89 -8.01
CA LYS A 95 6.03 4.68 -7.93
C LYS A 95 5.24 5.95 -8.19
N PHE A 96 5.76 7.09 -7.76
CA PHE A 96 5.17 8.41 -8.04
C PHE A 96 5.67 9.04 -9.34
N LYS A 97 6.60 8.39 -10.06
CA LYS A 97 7.22 8.89 -11.30
C LYS A 97 7.79 10.31 -11.14
N ILE A 98 8.40 10.57 -10.00
CA ILE A 98 9.03 11.86 -9.72
C ILE A 98 10.28 11.95 -10.62
N HIS A 99 10.31 12.96 -11.50
CA HIS A 99 11.28 13.07 -12.60
C HIS A 99 12.68 13.54 -12.19
N ASN A 100 12.96 13.66 -10.89
CA ASN A 100 14.27 14.06 -10.39
C ASN A 100 15.14 12.82 -10.17
N ALA A 101 16.42 12.92 -10.55
CA ALA A 101 17.40 11.90 -10.21
C ALA A 101 17.60 11.94 -8.69
N LEU A 102 17.02 10.96 -7.99
CA LEU A 102 17.20 10.80 -6.54
C LEU A 102 18.69 10.83 -6.15
N SER A 103 19.54 10.25 -7.00
CA SER A 103 21.00 10.29 -6.87
C SER A 103 21.57 11.69 -6.75
N ASN A 104 20.94 12.71 -7.37
CA ASN A 104 21.42 14.08 -7.30
C ASN A 104 21.01 14.79 -6.00
N TRP A 105 20.07 14.24 -5.24
CA TRP A 105 19.60 14.80 -3.97
C TRP A 105 20.16 14.05 -2.74
N TRP A 106 20.49 12.77 -2.88
CA TRP A 106 20.87 11.91 -1.77
C TRP A 106 22.25 12.20 -1.16
N ASP A 107 23.13 12.86 -1.92
CA ASP A 107 24.48 13.23 -1.50
C ASP A 107 24.53 14.40 -0.49
#